data_AF-A0A421DR54-F1
#
_entry.id   AF-A0A421DR54-F1
#
_cell.length_a   1.000
_cell.length_b   1.000
_cell.length_c   1.000
_cell.angle_alpha   90.00
_cell.angle_beta   90.00
_cell.angle_gamma   90.00
#
_symmetry.space_group_name_H-M   'P 1'
#
loop_
_entity.id
_entity.type
_entity.pdbx_description
1 polymer ?
#
loop_
_entity_poly.entity_id
_entity_poly.type
_entity_poly.pdbx_seq_one_letter_code
_entity_poly.pdbx_strand_id
1 'polypeptide(L)'
;MTDNVDFPDDSDNVLQFTKRFDDNADIKEMRNFVEAPKPEGRTCRHERVIVSEHERSVKCRLCGAVLEPFDHLLALAKQETKVEWELRSLRMEIKSHREGLEKLKREEANCKGRVRNAQNRLAEINGQIHSANQELQFVLKRVGDIEAIKGKNDA
;
A
#
# COMPACT_ATOMS: atom_id res chain seq x y z
N MET A 1 -49.31 -53.88 24.24
CA MET A 1 -48.77 -54.93 23.35
C MET A 1 -47.49 -54.36 22.76
N THR A 2 -46.37 -54.75 23.34
CA THR A 2 -45.03 -54.42 22.86
C THR A 2 -44.36 -55.75 22.61
N ASP A 3 -44.23 -56.12 21.35
CA ASP A 3 -43.60 -57.37 20.94
C ASP A 3 -42.08 -57.21 21.13
N ASN A 4 -41.56 -57.75 22.24
CA ASN A 4 -40.13 -57.98 22.41
C ASN A 4 -39.77 -59.19 21.55
N VAL A 5 -39.23 -58.92 20.38
CA VAL A 5 -38.63 -59.94 19.52
C VAL A 5 -37.17 -60.05 19.92
N ASP A 6 -36.85 -61.02 20.77
CA ASP A 6 -35.46 -61.36 21.10
C ASP A 6 -34.83 -62.01 19.86
N PHE A 7 -33.92 -61.29 19.21
CA PHE A 7 -33.03 -61.89 18.21
C PHE A 7 -31.91 -62.63 18.95
N PRO A 8 -31.64 -63.91 18.64
CA PRO A 8 -30.51 -64.62 19.22
C PRO A 8 -29.19 -63.95 18.81
N ASP A 9 -28.32 -63.71 19.79
CA ASP A 9 -26.99 -63.15 19.57
C ASP A 9 -26.06 -64.23 19.02
N ASP A 10 -25.93 -64.29 17.69
CA ASP A 10 -25.02 -65.18 16.96
C ASP A 10 -23.57 -64.64 16.90
N SER A 11 -23.16 -63.81 17.86
CA SER A 11 -21.79 -63.23 17.91
C SER A 11 -20.68 -64.28 18.06
N ASP A 12 -20.99 -65.50 18.51
CA ASP A 12 -20.04 -66.62 18.60
C ASP A 12 -19.56 -67.13 17.22
N ASN A 13 -20.30 -66.85 16.14
CA ASN A 13 -19.91 -67.25 14.78
C ASN A 13 -19.21 -66.13 13.99
N VAL A 14 -18.93 -64.98 14.62
CA VAL A 14 -18.24 -63.86 13.99
C VAL A 14 -16.76 -63.89 14.38
N LEU A 15 -15.89 -64.26 13.44
CA LEU A 15 -14.45 -64.10 13.60
C LEU A 15 -14.14 -62.60 13.77
N GLN A 16 -13.85 -62.18 15.00
CA GLN A 16 -13.46 -60.80 15.32
C GLN A 16 -12.03 -60.55 14.81
N PHE A 17 -11.89 -60.15 13.55
CA PHE A 17 -10.60 -59.94 12.87
C PHE A 17 -9.69 -58.86 13.50
N THR A 18 -10.12 -58.18 14.56
CA THR A 18 -9.43 -57.00 15.09
C THR A 18 -8.87 -57.14 16.50
N LYS A 19 -9.04 -58.29 17.19
CA LYS A 19 -8.26 -58.55 18.39
C LYS A 19 -6.94 -59.23 18.00
N ARG A 20 -5.86 -58.46 18.04
CA ARG A 20 -4.51 -59.02 17.98
C ARG A 20 -4.36 -59.98 19.15
N PHE A 21 -3.96 -61.22 18.86
CA PHE A 21 -3.83 -62.30 19.85
C PHE A 21 -2.58 -62.17 20.74
N ASP A 22 -1.78 -61.12 20.56
CA ASP A 22 -0.57 -60.86 21.34
C ASP A 22 -0.44 -59.35 21.58
N ASP A 23 -0.44 -58.95 22.86
CA ASP A 23 -0.24 -57.56 23.29
C ASP A 23 1.19 -57.06 23.00
N ASN A 24 2.15 -57.97 22.77
CA ASN A 24 3.51 -57.67 22.36
C ASN A 24 3.72 -57.64 20.84
N ALA A 25 2.67 -57.83 20.03
CA ALA A 25 2.71 -57.64 18.58
C ALA A 25 2.64 -56.15 18.17
N ASP A 26 3.07 -55.24 19.05
CA ASP A 26 3.22 -53.84 18.73
C ASP A 26 4.48 -53.70 17.87
N ILE A 27 4.28 -53.86 16.56
CA ILE A 27 5.25 -53.73 15.44
C ILE A 27 6.09 -52.43 15.46
N LYS A 28 5.84 -51.54 16.42
CA LYS A 28 6.60 -50.32 16.68
C LYS A 28 8.06 -50.62 17.02
N GLU A 29 8.35 -51.70 17.76
CA GLU A 29 9.74 -52.08 18.08
C GLU A 29 10.50 -52.64 16.85
N MET A 30 9.80 -53.13 15.83
CA MET A 30 10.41 -53.56 14.56
C MET A 30 10.45 -52.45 13.49
N ARG A 31 10.09 -51.21 13.84
CA ARG A 31 10.28 -50.08 12.94
C ARG A 31 11.75 -49.67 12.93
N ASN A 32 12.42 -49.87 11.80
CA ASN A 32 13.73 -49.26 11.52
C ASN A 32 13.69 -47.71 11.48
N PHE A 33 12.50 -47.11 11.60
CA PHE A 33 12.29 -45.68 11.64
C PHE A 33 12.02 -45.22 13.07
N VAL A 34 13.01 -44.58 13.68
CA VAL A 34 12.79 -43.71 14.83
C VAL A 34 12.37 -42.36 14.27
N GLU A 35 11.08 -42.02 14.38
CA GLU A 35 10.62 -40.67 14.12
C GLU A 35 11.25 -39.74 15.16
N ALA A 36 12.30 -39.01 14.77
CA ALA A 36 12.85 -37.98 15.63
C ALA A 36 11.76 -36.92 15.87
N PRO A 37 11.50 -36.52 17.12
CA PRO A 37 10.56 -35.45 17.39
C PRO A 37 10.99 -34.22 16.60
N LYS A 38 10.06 -33.62 15.86
CA LYS A 38 10.33 -32.41 15.08
C LYS A 38 10.96 -31.40 16.04
N PRO A 39 12.21 -30.94 15.80
CA PRO A 39 12.86 -30.04 16.73
C PRO A 39 11.97 -28.81 16.89
N GLU A 40 11.45 -28.61 18.11
CA GLU A 40 10.75 -27.39 18.51
C GLU A 40 11.80 -26.27 18.69
N GLY A 41 12.50 -25.98 17.60
CA GLY A 41 13.57 -25.01 17.52
C GLY A 41 13.14 -23.87 16.61
N ARG A 42 13.12 -22.66 17.17
CA ARG A 42 12.78 -21.43 16.45
C ARG A 42 13.53 -21.39 15.12
N THR A 43 12.78 -21.33 14.02
CA THR A 43 13.35 -21.10 12.70
C THR A 43 14.12 -19.78 12.74
N CYS A 44 15.39 -19.86 12.34
CA CYS A 44 16.23 -18.68 12.29
C CYS A 44 15.75 -17.76 11.16
N ARG A 45 15.65 -16.45 11.45
CA ARG A 45 15.22 -15.41 10.49
C ARG A 45 16.39 -14.70 9.77
N HIS A 46 17.63 -15.12 10.03
CA HIS A 46 18.79 -14.51 9.39
C HIS A 46 18.90 -14.97 7.93
N GLU A 47 19.18 -14.04 7.04
CA GLU A 47 19.30 -14.31 5.59
C GLU A 47 20.61 -15.00 5.22
N ARG A 48 21.66 -14.82 6.02
CA ARG A 48 23.00 -15.35 5.70
C ARG A 48 23.13 -16.80 6.13
N VAL A 49 23.36 -17.68 5.16
CA VAL A 49 23.52 -19.12 5.36
C VAL A 49 24.89 -19.61 4.87
N ILE A 50 25.30 -20.76 5.39
CA ILE A 50 26.44 -21.55 4.96
C ILE A 50 25.88 -22.87 4.43
N VAL A 51 26.24 -23.24 3.22
CA VAL A 51 25.84 -24.49 2.57
C VAL A 51 27.02 -25.43 2.59
N SER A 52 26.85 -26.62 3.19
CA SER A 52 27.85 -27.67 3.20
C SER A 52 27.48 -28.74 2.18
N GLU A 53 28.29 -28.90 1.14
CA GLU A 53 28.09 -29.95 0.13
C GLU A 53 28.28 -31.35 0.72
N HIS A 54 29.31 -31.52 1.54
CA HIS A 54 29.64 -32.81 2.17
C HIS A 54 28.57 -33.27 3.16
N GLU A 55 28.11 -32.37 4.05
CA GLU A 55 27.08 -32.70 5.05
C GLU A 55 25.66 -32.58 4.49
N ARG A 56 25.50 -32.12 3.23
CA ARG A 56 24.21 -31.77 2.60
C ARG A 56 23.30 -30.97 3.53
N SER A 57 23.88 -29.99 4.22
CA SER A 57 23.18 -29.20 5.24
C SER A 57 23.29 -27.71 4.96
N VAL A 58 22.24 -26.98 5.31
CA VAL A 58 22.22 -25.53 5.30
C VAL A 58 22.21 -25.06 6.75
N LYS A 59 23.15 -24.21 7.14
CA LYS A 59 23.27 -23.68 8.50
C LYS A 59 23.25 -22.16 8.46
N CYS A 60 22.60 -21.52 9.42
CA CYS A 60 22.69 -20.08 9.57
C CYS A 60 24.13 -19.67 9.93
N ARG A 61 24.68 -18.66 9.23
CA ARG A 61 26.01 -18.12 9.52
C ARG A 61 26.10 -17.40 10.87
N LEU A 62 24.99 -16.81 11.34
CA LEU A 62 24.98 -15.97 12.54
C LEU A 62 24.71 -16.75 13.82
N CYS A 63 23.73 -17.66 13.81
CA CYS A 63 23.37 -18.44 15.00
C CYS A 63 23.70 -19.93 14.90
N GLY A 64 24.25 -20.40 13.79
CA GLY A 64 24.62 -21.81 13.60
C GLY A 64 23.43 -22.78 13.46
N ALA A 65 22.19 -22.29 13.53
CA ALA A 65 20.99 -23.12 13.43
C ALA A 65 20.95 -23.88 12.09
N VAL A 66 20.69 -25.18 12.14
CA VAL A 66 20.45 -26.00 10.95
C VAL A 66 19.09 -25.62 10.38
N LEU A 67 19.08 -25.22 9.11
CA LEU A 67 17.89 -24.85 8.37
C LEU A 67 17.47 -26.03 7.48
N GLU A 68 16.17 -26.20 7.34
CA GLU A 68 15.61 -27.09 6.32
C GLU A 68 15.81 -26.41 4.94
N PRO A 69 16.51 -27.04 3.98
CA PRO A 69 16.88 -26.39 2.72
C PRO A 69 15.68 -25.95 1.86
N PHE A 70 14.62 -26.76 1.77
CA PHE A 70 13.44 -26.43 0.96
C PHE A 70 12.62 -25.28 1.56
N ASP A 71 12.45 -25.26 2.88
CA ASP A 71 11.80 -24.16 3.59
C ASP A 71 12.57 -22.85 3.39
N HIS A 72 13.91 -22.91 3.45
CA HIS A 72 14.74 -21.73 3.20
C HIS A 72 14.64 -21.25 1.75
N LEU A 73 14.71 -22.15 0.76
CA LEU A 73 14.53 -21.81 -0.66
C LEU A 73 13.14 -21.23 -0.94
N LEU A 74 12.09 -21.80 -0.34
CA LEU A 74 10.73 -21.29 -0.46
C LEU A 74 10.59 -19.90 0.16
N ALA A 75 11.25 -19.64 1.29
CA ALA A 75 11.27 -18.33 1.92
C ALA A 75 11.96 -17.29 1.03
N LEU A 76 13.11 -17.63 0.45
CA LEU A 76 13.83 -16.76 -0.48
C LEU A 76 12.99 -16.45 -1.72
N ALA A 77 12.38 -17.46 -2.35
CA ALA A 77 11.53 -17.26 -3.53
C ALA A 77 10.33 -16.35 -3.23
N LYS A 78 9.69 -16.52 -2.06
CA LYS A 78 8.61 -15.63 -1.62
C LYS A 78 9.08 -14.19 -1.41
N GLN A 79 10.25 -14.01 -0.81
CA GLN A 79 10.84 -12.69 -0.58
C GLN A 79 11.21 -12.01 -1.89
N GLU A 80 11.81 -12.73 -2.84
CA GLU A 80 12.15 -12.21 -4.17
C GLU A 80 10.91 -11.73 -4.93
N THR A 81 9.86 -12.56 -5.01
CA THR A 81 8.58 -12.18 -5.63
C THR A 81 7.97 -10.94 -4.98
N LYS A 82 8.04 -10.84 -3.65
CA LYS A 82 7.55 -9.66 -2.92
C LYS A 82 8.34 -8.40 -3.29
N VAL A 83 9.66 -8.47 -3.28
CA VAL A 83 10.53 -7.34 -3.64
C VAL A 83 10.29 -6.91 -5.09
N GLU A 84 10.14 -7.85 -6.02
CA GLU A 84 9.81 -7.54 -7.40
C GLU A 84 8.48 -6.78 -7.52
N TRP A 85 7.46 -7.22 -6.80
CA TRP A 85 6.15 -6.58 -6.80
C TRP A 85 6.19 -5.16 -6.21
N GLU A 86 6.87 -4.98 -5.07
CA GLU A 86 7.08 -3.66 -4.46
C GLU A 86 7.84 -2.73 -5.39
N LEU A 87 8.91 -3.21 -6.02
CA LEU A 87 9.72 -2.44 -6.94
C LEU A 87 8.92 -2.02 -8.19
N ARG A 88 8.04 -2.89 -8.68
CA ARG A 88 7.10 -2.56 -9.75
C ARG A 88 6.11 -1.48 -9.33
N SER A 89 5.53 -1.56 -8.13
CA SER A 89 4.64 -0.53 -7.59
C SER A 89 5.34 0.81 -7.49
N LEU A 90 6.52 0.83 -6.87
CA LEU A 90 7.32 2.05 -6.69
C LEU A 90 7.68 2.70 -8.04
N ARG A 91 8.02 1.91 -9.06
CA ARG A 91 8.26 2.44 -10.42
C ARG A 91 7.02 3.10 -11.02
N MET A 92 5.84 2.51 -10.80
CA MET A 92 4.57 3.08 -11.27
C MET A 92 4.20 4.36 -10.53
N GLU A 93 4.40 4.40 -9.21
CA GLU A 93 4.19 5.59 -8.38
C GLU A 93 5.12 6.73 -8.80
N ILE A 94 6.41 6.46 -9.00
CA ILE A 94 7.38 7.45 -9.50
C ILE A 94 6.93 8.03 -10.84
N LYS A 95 6.46 7.18 -11.77
CA LYS A 95 5.96 7.63 -13.07
C LYS A 95 4.73 8.53 -12.90
N SER A 96 3.76 8.10 -12.10
CA SER A 96 2.54 8.87 -11.83
C SER A 96 2.84 10.22 -11.18
N HIS A 97 3.75 10.26 -10.20
CA HIS A 97 4.16 11.50 -9.56
C HIS A 97 4.88 12.45 -10.52
N ARG A 98 5.73 11.94 -11.42
CA ARG A 98 6.36 12.77 -12.46
C ARG A 98 5.32 13.39 -13.40
N GLU A 99 4.37 12.61 -13.87
CA GLU A 99 3.29 13.09 -14.73
C GLU A 99 2.42 14.12 -13.99
N GLY A 100 2.12 13.89 -12.71
CA GLY A 100 1.40 14.81 -11.84
C GLY A 100 2.15 16.14 -11.64
N LEU A 101 3.46 16.09 -11.39
CA LEU A 101 4.29 17.30 -11.25
C LEU A 101 4.32 18.12 -12.55
N GLU A 102 4.46 17.47 -13.71
CA GLU A 102 4.42 18.17 -14.99
C GLU A 102 3.05 18.78 -15.32
N LYS A 103 1.97 18.18 -14.81
CA LYS A 103 0.63 18.79 -14.87
C LYS A 103 0.55 20.03 -13.96
N LEU A 104 0.99 19.91 -12.70
CA LEU A 104 0.97 21.01 -11.74
C LEU A 104 1.81 22.20 -12.21
N LYS A 105 3.01 21.97 -12.76
CA LYS A 105 3.83 23.04 -13.35
C LYS A 105 3.11 23.81 -14.45
N ARG A 106 2.37 23.11 -15.33
CA ARG A 106 1.56 23.75 -16.37
C ARG A 106 0.41 24.56 -15.78
N GLU A 107 -0.27 24.02 -14.78
CA GLU A 107 -1.35 24.72 -14.08
C GLU A 107 -0.85 25.97 -13.35
N GLU A 108 0.31 25.90 -12.70
CA GLU A 108 0.98 27.03 -12.07
C GLU A 108 1.31 28.12 -13.09
N ALA A 109 1.95 27.76 -14.22
CA ALA A 109 2.28 28.69 -15.29
C ALA A 109 1.02 29.38 -15.85
N ASN A 110 -0.05 28.62 -16.07
CA ASN A 110 -1.34 29.16 -16.52
C ASN A 110 -1.96 30.11 -15.49
N CYS A 111 -1.94 29.73 -14.20
CA CYS A 111 -2.45 30.57 -13.12
C CYS A 111 -1.67 31.89 -13.03
N LYS A 112 -0.34 31.83 -13.08
CA LYS A 112 0.53 33.00 -13.12
C LYS A 112 0.23 33.90 -14.32
N GLY A 113 -0.03 33.32 -15.48
CA GLY A 113 -0.48 34.04 -16.67
C GLY A 113 -1.82 34.75 -16.45
N ARG A 114 -2.81 34.07 -15.86
CA ARG A 114 -4.11 34.66 -15.52
C ARG A 114 -3.99 35.82 -14.54
N VAL A 115 -3.17 35.67 -13.49
CA VAL A 115 -2.91 36.73 -12.51
C VAL A 115 -2.28 37.94 -13.20
N ARG A 116 -1.27 37.73 -14.04
CA ARG A 116 -0.62 38.82 -14.79
C ARG A 116 -1.60 39.55 -15.70
N ASN A 117 -2.44 38.82 -16.42
CA ASN A 117 -3.46 39.42 -17.27
C ASN A 117 -4.49 40.23 -16.48
N ALA A 118 -4.91 39.73 -15.30
CA ALA A 118 -5.80 40.47 -14.41
C ALA A 118 -5.14 41.75 -13.89
N GLN A 119 -3.87 41.70 -13.51
CA GLN A 119 -3.09 42.88 -13.09
C GLN A 119 -2.99 43.93 -14.20
N ASN A 120 -2.70 43.52 -15.43
CA ASN A 120 -2.64 44.43 -16.58
C ASN A 120 -4.00 45.12 -16.83
N ARG A 121 -5.10 44.36 -16.78
CA ARG A 121 -6.46 44.92 -16.92
C ARG A 121 -6.79 45.90 -15.80
N LEU A 122 -6.42 45.59 -14.56
CA LEU A 122 -6.62 46.51 -13.43
C LEU A 122 -5.82 47.80 -13.62
N ALA A 123 -4.58 47.71 -14.10
CA ALA A 123 -3.77 48.89 -14.41
C ALA A 123 -4.39 49.76 -15.51
N GLU A 124 -4.91 49.13 -16.56
CA GLU A 124 -5.63 49.82 -17.65
C GLU A 124 -6.89 50.54 -17.14
N ILE A 125 -7.74 49.83 -16.39
CA ILE A 125 -8.96 50.38 -15.79
C ILE A 125 -8.61 51.54 -14.84
N ASN A 126 -7.57 51.39 -14.01
CA ASN A 126 -7.12 52.48 -13.13
C ASN A 126 -6.66 53.71 -13.92
N GLY A 127 -5.99 53.51 -15.05
CA GLY A 127 -5.63 54.60 -15.97
C GLY A 127 -6.86 55.30 -16.55
N GLN A 128 -7.86 54.54 -17.00
CA GLN A 128 -9.13 55.08 -17.50
C GLN A 128 -9.88 55.85 -16.42
N ILE A 129 -9.98 55.31 -15.21
CA ILE A 129 -10.59 55.99 -14.05
C ILE A 129 -9.85 57.30 -13.75
N HIS A 130 -8.52 57.30 -13.80
CA HIS A 130 -7.74 58.51 -13.58
C HIS A 130 -8.03 59.59 -14.62
N SER A 131 -8.08 59.23 -15.91
CA SER A 131 -8.45 60.16 -17.00
C SER A 131 -9.86 60.71 -16.81
N ALA A 132 -10.84 59.84 -16.56
CA ALA A 132 -12.23 60.24 -16.34
C ALA A 132 -12.38 61.18 -15.13
N ASN A 133 -11.64 60.92 -14.04
CA ASN A 133 -11.62 61.81 -12.87
C ASN A 133 -11.05 63.19 -13.21
N GLN A 134 -10.00 63.28 -14.02
CA GLN A 134 -9.45 64.57 -14.46
C GLN A 134 -10.46 65.37 -15.29
N GLU A 135 -11.15 64.71 -16.24
CA GLU A 135 -12.22 65.33 -17.03
C GLU A 135 -13.37 65.82 -16.16
N LEU A 136 -13.79 65.01 -15.20
CA LEU A 136 -14.87 65.35 -14.28
C LEU A 136 -14.50 66.55 -13.40
N GLN A 137 -13.26 66.62 -12.90
CA GLN A 137 -12.75 67.79 -12.18
C GLN A 137 -12.75 69.05 -13.05
N PHE A 138 -12.36 68.94 -14.32
CA PHE A 138 -12.41 70.06 -15.26
C PHE A 138 -13.84 70.58 -15.47
N VAL A 139 -14.81 69.67 -15.65
CA VAL A 139 -16.23 70.04 -15.80
C VAL A 139 -16.77 70.68 -14.53
N LEU A 140 -16.50 70.11 -13.35
CA LEU A 140 -16.91 70.68 -12.06
C LEU A 140 -16.40 72.11 -11.88
N LYS A 141 -15.13 72.36 -12.23
CA LYS A 141 -14.56 73.71 -12.18
C LYS A 141 -15.33 74.69 -13.06
N ARG A 142 -15.63 74.30 -14.31
CA ARG A 142 -16.41 75.14 -15.24
C ARG A 142 -17.84 75.40 -14.76
N VAL A 143 -18.49 74.41 -14.15
CA VAL A 143 -19.83 74.59 -13.56
C VAL A 143 -19.76 75.61 -12.43
N GLY A 144 -18.79 75.51 -11.53
CA GLY A 144 -18.59 76.48 -10.46
C GLY A 144 -18.32 77.90 -10.99
N ASP A 145 -17.52 78.03 -12.05
CA ASP A 145 -17.29 79.32 -12.71
C ASP A 145 -18.60 79.93 -13.26
N ILE A 146 -19.48 79.12 -13.88
CA ILE A 146 -20.78 79.56 -14.41
C ILE A 146 -21.73 80.00 -13.29
N GLU A 147 -21.79 79.23 -12.19
CA GLU A 147 -22.61 79.58 -11.02
C GLU A 147 -22.18 80.91 -10.41
N ALA A 148 -20.86 81.15 -10.29
CA ALA A 148 -20.32 82.41 -9.81
C ALA A 148 -20.64 83.61 -10.72
N ILE A 149 -20.71 83.41 -12.04
CA ILE A 149 -21.12 84.45 -12.99
C ILE A 149 -22.62 84.76 -12.84
N LYS A 150 -23.48 83.74 -12.74
CA LYS A 150 -24.93 83.94 -12.54
C LYS A 150 -25.21 84.68 -11.24
N GLY A 151 -24.58 84.27 -10.13
CA GLY A 151 -24.75 84.95 -8.83
C GLY A 151 -24.29 86.41 -8.79
N LYS A 152 -23.43 86.85 -9.73
CA LYS A 152 -23.04 88.27 -9.88
C LYS A 152 -23.99 89.09 -10.74
N ASN A 153 -24.77 88.45 -11.62
CA ASN A 153 -25.76 89.13 -12.45
C ASN A 153 -27.11 89.31 -11.71
N ASP A 154 -27.35 88.54 -10.65
CA ASP A 154 -28.57 88.57 -9.84
C ASP A 154 -28.45 89.48 -8.58
N ALA A 155 -27.32 90.18 -8.40
CA ALA A 155 -27.03 91.12 -7.30
C ALA A 155 -26.81 92.54 -7.83
#